data_AF-A0A9Q3VPM3-F1
#
_entry.id   AF-A0A9Q3VPM3-F1
#
_cell.length_a   1.000
_cell.length_b   1.000
_cell.length_c   1.000
_cell.angle_alpha   90.00
_cell.angle_beta   90.00
_cell.angle_gamma   90.00
#
_symmetry.space_group_name_H-M   'P 1'
#
loop_
_entity.id
_entity.type
_entity.pdbx_description
1 polymer ?
#
loop_
_entity_poly.entity_id
_entity_poly.type
_entity_poly.pdbx_seq_one_letter_code
_entity_poly.pdbx_strand_id
1 'polypeptide(L)'
;MTFFTRRRKVHLSNHRTAHSPLGLIRITYSNWPGVIVAVQSPQMPPVMVLPDRDVGAMSINKQVIPCRSADRGGWYPRRKARTRTALVGDRAYELMPTGLRRAQLRRNGELLAEACGTWRSYNPFRSVPGLDARLTWAGWADPTDVAIGQSMVIAYGAGAPGAIAGILGSLLD
;
A
#
# COMPACT_ATOMS: atom_id res chain seq x y z
N MET A 1 -13.28 16.02 8.15
CA MET A 1 -12.60 14.74 8.48
C MET A 1 -11.15 15.03 8.87
N THR A 2 -10.87 15.10 10.17
CA THR A 2 -9.58 15.47 10.76
C THR A 2 -8.73 14.21 10.93
N PHE A 3 -7.91 13.87 9.93
CA PHE A 3 -7.00 12.74 10.04
C PHE A 3 -5.57 13.27 10.10
N PHE A 4 -4.90 13.00 11.22
CA PHE A 4 -3.48 13.28 11.54
C PHE A 4 -3.07 14.65 12.11
N THR A 5 -3.93 15.39 12.81
CA THR A 5 -3.49 16.61 13.54
C THR A 5 -3.11 16.40 15.01
N ARG A 6 -3.28 15.21 15.58
CA ARG A 6 -2.84 14.95 16.97
C ARG A 6 -1.41 14.42 16.97
N ARG A 7 -0.43 15.27 17.32
CA ARG A 7 0.95 14.84 17.64
C ARG A 7 0.91 13.83 18.79
N ARG A 8 0.87 12.53 18.47
CA ARG A 8 1.18 11.45 19.39
C ARG A 8 2.54 10.88 19.01
N LYS A 9 3.39 10.66 20.00
CA LYS A 9 4.69 9.99 19.82
C LYS A 9 4.40 8.51 19.59
N VAL A 10 4.43 8.08 18.33
CA VAL A 10 4.20 6.68 17.95
C VAL A 10 5.52 5.93 18.06
N HIS A 11 5.56 4.86 18.84
CA HIS A 11 6.74 4.02 18.96
C HIS A 11 6.67 2.91 17.90
N LEU A 12 7.52 3.00 16.87
CA LEU A 12 7.64 1.98 15.82
C LEU A 12 8.63 0.92 16.30
N SER A 13 8.13 -0.25 16.72
CA SER A 13 8.95 -1.30 17.34
C SER A 13 9.47 -2.34 16.34
N ASN A 14 8.81 -2.50 15.19
CA ASN A 14 9.19 -3.48 14.19
C ASN A 14 9.81 -2.82 12.96
N HIS A 15 10.69 -3.54 12.27
CA HIS A 15 11.26 -3.07 11.02
C HIS A 15 11.53 -4.22 10.03
N ARG A 16 11.50 -3.88 8.74
CA ARG A 16 11.87 -4.73 7.60
C ARG A 16 12.69 -3.91 6.61
N THR A 17 13.60 -4.54 5.89
CA THR A 17 14.25 -3.94 4.71
C THR A 17 13.65 -4.48 3.41
N ALA A 18 13.62 -3.65 2.39
CA ALA A 18 13.23 -4.03 1.03
C ALA A 18 14.21 -3.47 0.00
N HIS A 19 14.34 -4.13 -1.14
CA HIS A 19 15.17 -3.66 -2.25
C HIS A 19 14.41 -2.63 -3.10
N SER A 20 15.14 -1.61 -3.56
CA SER A 20 14.67 -0.60 -4.51
C SER A 20 15.82 -0.20 -5.46
N PRO A 21 15.54 0.54 -6.54
CA PRO A 21 16.57 1.12 -7.41
C PRO A 21 17.56 2.04 -6.68
N LEU A 22 17.20 2.52 -5.48
CA LEU A 22 18.00 3.42 -4.65
C LEU A 22 18.78 2.66 -3.56
N GLY A 23 18.81 1.34 -3.64
CA GLY A 23 19.35 0.47 -2.60
C GLY A 23 18.29 0.05 -1.58
N LEU A 24 18.74 -0.28 -0.37
CA LEU A 24 17.88 -0.82 0.68
C LEU A 24 17.03 0.27 1.32
N ILE A 25 15.71 0.06 1.32
CA ILE A 25 14.73 0.90 2.02
C ILE A 25 14.33 0.26 3.33
N ARG A 26 14.11 1.08 4.36
CA ARG A 26 13.65 0.63 5.69
C ARG A 26 12.16 0.90 5.84
N ILE A 27 11.44 -0.12 6.25
CA ILE A 27 10.00 -0.10 6.53
C ILE A 27 9.86 -0.33 8.04
N THR A 28 9.43 0.66 8.80
CA THR A 28 9.20 0.55 10.25
C THR A 28 7.70 0.57 10.54
N TYR A 29 7.22 -0.23 11.49
CA TYR A 29 5.79 -0.32 11.78
C TYR A 29 5.44 -0.61 13.25
N SER A 30 4.26 -0.16 13.69
CA SER A 30 3.67 -0.45 15.01
C SER A 30 2.30 -1.10 14.90
N ASN A 31 1.89 -1.91 15.89
CA ASN A 31 0.63 -2.66 15.87
C ASN A 31 -0.48 -2.05 16.77
N TRP A 32 -0.43 -0.77 17.15
CA TRP A 32 -1.26 -0.22 18.24
C TRP A 32 -1.70 1.25 18.02
N PRO A 33 -2.95 1.67 18.33
CA PRO A 33 -4.23 1.04 17.98
C PRO A 33 -4.66 1.39 16.53
N GLY A 34 -3.74 1.94 15.74
CA GLY A 34 -3.80 1.98 14.29
C GLY A 34 -2.41 1.61 13.81
N VAL A 35 -2.29 0.69 12.85
CA VAL A 35 -0.95 0.38 12.35
C VAL A 35 -0.41 1.60 11.66
N ILE A 36 0.78 2.02 12.02
CA ILE A 36 1.45 3.11 11.33
C ILE A 36 2.71 2.53 10.73
N VAL A 37 2.89 2.73 9.44
CA VAL A 37 4.08 2.30 8.70
C VAL A 37 4.82 3.52 8.19
N ALA A 38 6.11 3.60 8.47
CA ALA A 38 7.00 4.57 7.87
C ALA A 38 7.88 3.88 6.83
N VAL A 39 7.95 4.46 5.63
CA VAL A 39 8.86 4.04 4.57
C VAL A 39 9.96 5.10 4.46
N GLN A 40 11.21 4.69 4.61
CA GLN A 40 12.35 5.61 4.72
C GLN A 40 13.60 5.08 4.01
N SER A 41 14.31 6.01 3.36
CA SER A 41 15.67 5.87 2.84
C SER A 41 16.33 7.25 2.87
N PRO A 42 17.67 7.39 2.99
CA PRO A 42 18.33 8.69 3.03
C PRO A 42 17.97 9.65 1.88
N GLN A 43 17.59 9.11 0.72
CA GLN A 43 17.25 9.89 -0.48
C GLN A 43 15.73 10.09 -0.68
N MET A 44 14.89 9.53 0.20
CA MET A 44 13.43 9.49 0.01
C MET A 44 12.69 10.39 1.00
N PRO A 45 11.58 11.02 0.58
CA PRO A 45 10.72 11.73 1.51
C PRO A 45 10.10 10.75 2.53
N PRO A 46 9.99 11.12 3.82
CA PRO A 46 9.33 10.28 4.80
C PRO A 46 7.83 10.18 4.50
N VAL A 47 7.35 8.94 4.35
CA VAL A 47 5.93 8.65 4.14
C VAL A 47 5.39 7.88 5.33
N MET A 48 4.30 8.39 5.89
CA MET A 48 3.55 7.75 6.96
C MET A 48 2.26 7.18 6.39
N VAL A 49 2.01 5.91 6.67
CA VAL A 49 0.88 5.15 6.16
C VAL A 49 0.08 4.57 7.31
N LEU A 50 -1.23 4.74 7.27
CA LEU A 50 -2.19 3.96 8.04
C LEU A 50 -2.75 2.89 7.09
N PRO A 51 -2.25 1.64 7.16
CA PRO A 51 -2.64 0.62 6.21
C PRO A 51 -4.02 0.09 6.56
N ASP A 52 -4.83 -0.05 5.52
CA ASP A 52 -6.14 -0.68 5.56
C ASP A 52 -6.53 -1.02 4.11
N ARG A 53 -7.08 -2.21 3.87
CA ARG A 53 -7.40 -2.68 2.50
C ARG A 53 -8.52 -1.87 1.85
N ASP A 54 -9.41 -1.31 2.66
CA ASP A 54 -10.62 -0.63 2.24
C ASP A 54 -10.49 0.90 2.38
N VAL A 55 -9.87 1.37 3.47
CA VAL A 55 -9.82 2.80 3.85
C VAL A 55 -8.40 3.31 4.13
N GLY A 56 -7.36 2.62 3.65
CA GLY A 56 -5.97 3.00 3.88
C GLY A 56 -5.72 4.49 3.62
N ALA A 57 -4.88 5.11 4.44
CA ALA A 57 -4.54 6.52 4.34
C ALA A 57 -3.02 6.70 4.34
N MET A 58 -2.54 7.70 3.63
CA MET A 58 -1.11 7.99 3.51
C MET A 58 -0.84 9.49 3.56
N SER A 59 0.32 9.85 4.09
CA SER A 59 0.81 11.23 4.13
C SER A 59 2.31 11.28 3.83
N ILE A 60 2.73 12.21 2.98
CA ILE A 60 4.13 12.57 2.77
C ILE A 60 4.39 13.87 3.52
N ASN A 61 5.50 13.98 4.25
CA ASN A 61 5.90 15.25 4.88
C ASN A 61 4.77 15.90 5.73
N LYS A 62 3.90 15.06 6.32
CA LYS A 62 2.68 15.46 7.08
C LYS A 62 1.52 16.01 6.24
N GLN A 63 1.65 16.10 4.92
CA GLN A 63 0.56 16.41 4.02
C GLN A 63 -0.21 15.13 3.67
N VAL A 64 -1.52 15.12 3.93
CA VAL A 64 -2.39 14.00 3.57
C VAL A 64 -2.48 13.90 2.06
N ILE A 65 -2.28 12.69 1.54
CA ILE A 65 -2.41 12.43 0.12
C ILE A 65 -3.83 11.96 -0.13
N PRO A 66 -4.59 12.66 -0.99
CA PRO A 66 -5.93 12.24 -1.32
C PRO A 66 -5.86 10.90 -2.06
N CYS A 67 -6.33 9.85 -1.39
CA CYS A 67 -6.62 8.58 -2.01
C CYS A 67 -8.13 8.48 -2.17
N ARG A 68 -8.62 8.41 -3.42
CA ARG A 68 -10.06 8.23 -3.63
C ARG A 68 -10.47 6.88 -3.05
N SER A 69 -11.31 6.94 -2.01
CA SER A 69 -12.07 5.78 -1.56
C SER A 69 -13.05 5.41 -2.67
N ALA A 70 -13.29 4.12 -2.86
CA ALA A 70 -14.20 3.67 -3.92
C ALA A 70 -15.63 3.67 -3.39
N ASP A 71 -16.60 4.03 -4.23
CA ASP A 71 -18.01 4.11 -3.86
C ASP A 71 -18.50 2.86 -3.12
N ARG A 72 -19.22 3.11 -2.00
CA ARG A 72 -19.74 2.10 -1.07
C ARG A 72 -20.98 1.35 -1.58
N GLY A 73 -21.47 1.67 -2.78
CA GLY A 73 -22.68 1.07 -3.35
C GLY A 73 -22.45 -0.30 -4.00
N GLY A 74 -22.97 -1.37 -3.39
CA GLY A 74 -23.31 -2.63 -4.07
C GLY A 74 -22.35 -3.83 -3.85
N TRP A 75 -22.95 -4.97 -3.47
CA TRP A 75 -22.32 -6.26 -3.18
C TRP A 75 -22.03 -7.02 -4.50
N TYR A 76 -20.77 -6.98 -4.98
CA TYR A 76 -20.32 -7.81 -6.11
C TYR A 76 -18.93 -8.42 -5.82
N PRO A 77 -18.75 -9.76 -5.89
CA PRO A 77 -17.49 -10.44 -5.52
C PRO A 77 -16.27 -10.05 -6.38
N ARG A 78 -16.49 -9.70 -7.66
CA ARG A 78 -15.43 -9.22 -8.58
C ARG A 78 -14.91 -7.81 -8.25
N ARG A 79 -15.57 -7.05 -7.36
CA ARG A 79 -15.25 -5.63 -7.03
C ARG A 79 -14.16 -5.43 -5.96
N LYS A 80 -13.49 -6.46 -5.42
CA LYS A 80 -12.38 -6.27 -4.46
C LYS A 80 -10.99 -6.11 -5.10
N ALA A 81 -10.92 -6.12 -6.43
CA ALA A 81 -9.74 -5.81 -7.24
C ALA A 81 -9.72 -4.33 -7.69
N ARG A 82 -9.82 -3.35 -6.77
CA ARG A 82 -9.98 -1.94 -7.18
C ARG A 82 -8.63 -1.24 -7.35
N THR A 83 -8.48 -0.52 -8.46
CA THR A 83 -7.37 0.42 -8.67
C THR A 83 -7.42 1.50 -7.61
N ARG A 84 -6.31 1.75 -6.92
CA ARG A 84 -6.17 2.82 -5.92
C ARG A 84 -5.35 3.95 -6.53
N THR A 85 -5.84 5.18 -6.42
CA THR A 85 -5.17 6.35 -6.99
C THR A 85 -4.67 7.28 -5.89
N ALA A 86 -3.47 7.80 -6.03
CA ALA A 86 -2.88 8.81 -5.15
C ALA A 86 -2.34 9.96 -6.00
N LEU A 87 -2.66 11.20 -5.61
CA LEU A 87 -2.18 12.41 -6.29
C LEU A 87 -1.13 13.11 -5.43
N VAL A 88 0.07 13.31 -5.97
CA VAL A 88 1.21 13.90 -5.24
C VAL A 88 1.87 14.95 -6.14
N GLY A 89 1.67 16.22 -5.82
CA GLY A 89 2.00 17.31 -6.77
C GLY A 89 1.28 17.07 -8.10
N ASP A 90 2.03 17.08 -9.20
CA ASP A 90 1.52 16.86 -10.56
C ASP A 90 1.58 15.39 -11.00
N ARG A 91 1.85 14.46 -10.08
CA ARG A 91 1.99 13.03 -10.39
C ARG A 91 0.76 12.25 -9.91
N ALA A 92 0.18 11.48 -10.82
CA ALA A 92 -0.87 10.52 -10.52
C ALA A 92 -0.29 9.12 -10.40
N TYR A 93 -0.46 8.50 -9.23
CA TYR A 93 -0.04 7.13 -8.99
C TYR A 93 -1.26 6.22 -8.93
N GLU A 94 -1.17 5.06 -9.58
CA GLU A 94 -2.24 4.07 -9.62
C GLU A 94 -1.71 2.71 -9.21
N LEU A 95 -2.35 2.07 -8.24
CA LEU A 95 -2.10 0.68 -7.89
C LEU A 95 -3.25 -0.16 -8.40
N MET A 96 -3.05 -0.84 -9.52
CA MET A 96 -4.03 -1.63 -10.25
C MET A 96 -3.83 -3.13 -9.97
N PRO A 97 -4.78 -3.81 -9.31
CA PRO A 97 -4.72 -5.26 -9.15
C PRO A 97 -4.81 -5.97 -10.51
N THR A 98 -3.80 -6.77 -10.85
CA THR A 98 -3.76 -7.52 -12.12
C THR A 98 -4.00 -9.01 -11.94
N GLY A 99 -3.98 -9.50 -10.70
CA GLY A 99 -4.29 -10.89 -10.41
C GLY A 99 -4.26 -11.20 -8.93
N LEU A 100 -4.42 -12.49 -8.61
CA LEU A 100 -4.27 -12.98 -7.25
C LEU A 100 -2.83 -12.75 -6.80
N ARG A 101 -2.64 -11.92 -5.76
CA ARG A 101 -1.32 -11.53 -5.24
C ARG A 101 -0.46 -10.74 -6.25
N ARG A 102 -1.06 -10.16 -7.29
CA ARG A 102 -0.33 -9.28 -8.22
C ARG A 102 -1.05 -7.94 -8.41
N ALA A 103 -0.27 -6.87 -8.45
CA ALA A 103 -0.72 -5.54 -8.82
C ALA A 103 0.37 -4.82 -9.62
N GLN A 104 -0.05 -3.95 -10.53
CA GLN A 104 0.81 -3.01 -11.22
C GLN A 104 0.70 -1.65 -10.54
N LEU A 105 1.83 -1.07 -10.21
CA LEU A 105 1.95 0.32 -9.83
C LEU A 105 2.29 1.13 -11.09
N ARG A 106 1.51 2.17 -11.35
CA ARG A 106 1.68 3.06 -12.50
C ARG A 106 1.86 4.49 -12.03
N ARG A 107 2.61 5.28 -12.80
CA ARG A 107 2.74 6.73 -12.65
C ARG A 107 2.31 7.37 -13.96
N ASN A 108 1.29 8.24 -13.93
CA ASN A 108 0.73 8.89 -15.11
C ASN A 108 0.38 7.90 -16.24
N GLY A 109 -0.10 6.69 -15.88
CA GLY A 109 -0.43 5.62 -16.82
C GLY A 109 0.74 4.72 -17.24
N GLU A 110 1.99 5.09 -16.96
CA GLU A 110 3.17 4.27 -17.28
C GLU A 110 3.49 3.27 -16.16
N LEU A 111 3.96 2.07 -16.51
CA LEU A 111 4.33 1.05 -15.54
C LEU A 111 5.56 1.51 -14.74
N LEU A 112 5.37 1.71 -13.44
CA LEU A 112 6.40 2.14 -12.50
C LEU A 112 6.99 0.95 -11.73
N ALA A 113 6.13 0.02 -11.30
CA ALA A 113 6.57 -1.21 -10.65
C ALA A 113 5.54 -2.33 -10.75
N GLU A 114 5.99 -3.56 -10.67
CA GLU A 114 5.12 -4.71 -10.44
C GLU A 114 5.22 -5.17 -9.00
N ALA A 115 4.09 -5.26 -8.33
CA ALA A 115 3.98 -5.74 -6.95
C ALA A 115 3.49 -7.18 -6.92
N CYS A 116 4.25 -8.05 -6.26
CA CYS A 116 3.90 -9.44 -6.01
C CYS A 116 3.79 -9.70 -4.50
N GLY A 117 2.58 -10.00 -4.05
CA GLY A 117 2.27 -10.35 -2.67
C GLY A 117 2.58 -11.81 -2.33
N THR A 118 2.60 -12.13 -1.04
CA THR A 118 2.66 -13.51 -0.55
C THR A 118 1.27 -13.96 -0.09
N TRP A 119 1.04 -15.27 0.06
CA TRP A 119 -0.21 -15.75 0.68
C TRP A 119 -0.42 -15.21 2.10
N ARG A 120 0.68 -15.03 2.85
CA ARG A 120 0.66 -14.43 4.19
C ARG A 120 0.16 -12.98 4.20
N SER A 121 0.30 -12.24 3.10
CA SER A 121 -0.24 -10.88 2.96
C SER A 121 -1.78 -10.83 3.02
N TYR A 122 -2.44 -11.96 2.77
CA TYR A 122 -3.90 -12.04 2.65
C TYR A 122 -4.60 -12.60 3.90
N ASN A 123 -3.84 -13.04 4.91
CA ASN A 123 -4.38 -13.49 6.19
C ASN A 123 -5.29 -12.39 6.81
N PRO A 124 -6.54 -12.70 7.21
CA PRO A 124 -7.46 -11.74 7.82
C PRO A 124 -6.96 -11.16 9.16
N PHE A 125 -6.09 -11.89 9.86
CA PHE A 125 -5.46 -11.44 11.12
C PHE A 125 -4.24 -10.56 10.90
N ARG A 126 -3.87 -10.28 9.63
CA ARG A 126 -2.72 -9.45 9.32
C ARG A 126 -3.12 -7.99 9.17
N SER A 127 -2.54 -7.17 10.04
CA SER A 127 -2.83 -5.75 10.17
C SER A 127 -2.19 -4.87 9.09
N VAL A 128 -1.19 -5.38 8.35
CA VAL A 128 -0.53 -4.67 7.23
C VAL A 128 -0.60 -5.49 5.95
N PRO A 129 -1.44 -5.12 4.97
CA PRO A 129 -1.70 -5.93 3.78
C PRO A 129 -0.46 -6.18 2.92
N GLY A 130 0.26 -5.14 2.52
CA GLY A 130 1.39 -5.25 1.60
C GLY A 130 2.74 -5.45 2.24
N LEU A 131 2.80 -5.74 3.55
CA LEU A 131 4.07 -5.72 4.30
C LEU A 131 5.14 -6.64 3.71
N ASP A 132 4.75 -7.79 3.16
CA ASP A 132 5.67 -8.78 2.55
C ASP A 132 5.72 -8.71 1.02
N ALA A 133 5.03 -7.75 0.41
CA ALA A 133 5.05 -7.64 -1.03
C ALA A 133 6.48 -7.35 -1.52
N ARG A 134 6.82 -7.94 -2.65
CA ARG A 134 8.03 -7.65 -3.42
C ARG A 134 7.65 -6.74 -4.57
N LEU A 135 8.46 -5.71 -4.81
CA LEU A 135 8.26 -4.80 -5.93
C LEU A 135 9.44 -4.93 -6.89
N THR A 136 9.12 -5.12 -8.17
CA THR A 136 10.07 -5.02 -9.28
C THR A 136 9.88 -3.66 -9.90
N TRP A 137 10.87 -2.78 -9.77
CA TRP A 137 10.79 -1.38 -10.17
C TRP A 137 11.26 -1.15 -11.60
N ALA A 138 10.69 -0.16 -12.25
CA ALA A 138 11.23 0.39 -13.48
C ALA A 138 12.58 1.07 -13.19
N GLY A 139 13.54 0.96 -14.13
CA GLY A 139 14.89 1.52 -13.96
C GLY A 139 14.94 3.05 -13.86
N TRP A 140 13.88 3.74 -14.27
CA TRP A 140 13.76 5.20 -14.20
C TRP A 140 13.10 5.71 -12.90
N ALA A 141 12.66 4.81 -12.01
CA ALA A 141 11.95 5.20 -10.79
C ALA A 141 12.80 6.08 -9.87
N ASP A 142 12.26 7.24 -9.49
CA ASP A 142 12.95 8.19 -8.61
C ASP A 142 12.61 7.96 -7.12
N PRO A 143 13.27 8.67 -6.17
CA PRO A 143 12.99 8.49 -4.75
C PRO A 143 11.57 8.78 -4.29
N THR A 144 10.87 9.70 -4.96
CA THR A 144 9.47 9.99 -4.64
C THR A 144 8.59 8.84 -5.12
N ASP A 145 8.88 8.30 -6.31
CA ASP A 145 8.16 7.16 -6.87
C ASP A 145 8.30 5.91 -6.01
N VAL A 146 9.52 5.63 -5.52
CA VAL A 146 9.76 4.51 -4.61
C VAL A 146 9.00 4.69 -3.31
N ALA A 147 8.99 5.92 -2.77
CA ALA A 147 8.35 6.23 -1.51
C ALA A 147 6.83 6.02 -1.59
N ILE A 148 6.22 6.60 -2.63
CA ILE A 148 4.79 6.49 -2.86
C ILE A 148 4.37 5.08 -3.23
N GLY A 149 5.08 4.46 -4.17
CA GLY A 149 4.77 3.12 -4.64
C GLY A 149 4.80 2.08 -3.52
N GLN A 150 5.86 2.10 -2.73
CA GLN A 150 6.01 1.21 -1.60
C GLN A 150 4.89 1.43 -0.57
N SER A 151 4.59 2.70 -0.27
CA SER A 151 3.53 3.07 0.66
C SER A 151 2.14 2.65 0.18
N MET A 152 1.81 2.82 -1.10
CA MET A 152 0.54 2.36 -1.67
C MET A 152 0.41 0.84 -1.56
N VAL A 153 1.46 0.09 -1.90
CA VAL A 153 1.43 -1.37 -1.78
C VAL A 153 1.27 -1.79 -0.32
N ILE A 154 1.99 -1.16 0.62
CA ILE A 154 1.86 -1.43 2.05
C ILE A 154 0.43 -1.16 2.53
N ALA A 155 -0.15 -0.03 2.13
CA ALA A 155 -1.48 0.40 2.54
C ALA A 155 -2.56 -0.57 2.08
N TYR A 156 -2.53 -0.92 0.78
CA TYR A 156 -3.66 -1.55 0.11
C TYR A 156 -3.42 -3.02 -0.28
N GLY A 157 -2.16 -3.46 -0.27
CA GLY A 157 -1.74 -4.80 -0.69
C GLY A 157 -1.47 -4.89 -2.19
N ALA A 158 -0.75 -5.95 -2.57
CA ALA A 158 -0.33 -6.20 -3.95
C ALA A 158 -1.34 -7.06 -4.73
N GLY A 159 -2.65 -6.78 -4.67
CA GLY A 159 -3.63 -7.54 -5.46
C GLY A 159 -5.02 -7.62 -4.85
N ALA A 160 -5.89 -8.37 -5.52
CA ALA A 160 -7.31 -8.43 -5.20
C ALA A 160 -7.63 -9.47 -4.12
N PRO A 161 -8.04 -9.07 -2.89
CA PRO A 161 -8.46 -10.02 -1.87
C PRO A 161 -9.74 -10.80 -2.22
N GLY A 162 -10.51 -10.37 -3.23
CA GLY A 162 -11.79 -10.98 -3.62
C GLY A 162 -11.70 -12.43 -4.12
N ALA A 163 -10.58 -12.81 -4.73
CA ALA A 163 -10.40 -14.19 -5.21
C ALA A 163 -10.22 -15.21 -4.06
N ILE A 164 -9.73 -14.77 -2.89
CA ILE A 164 -9.55 -15.64 -1.72
C ILE A 164 -10.85 -15.78 -0.93
N ALA A 165 -11.64 -14.70 -0.83
CA ALA A 165 -12.95 -14.74 -0.19
C ALA A 165 -13.93 -15.70 -0.92
N GLY A 166 -13.84 -15.81 -2.25
CA GLY A 166 -14.62 -16.79 -3.01
C GLY A 166 -14.21 -18.24 -2.78
N ILE A 167 -12.91 -18.51 -2.60
CA ILE A 167 -12.38 -19.87 -2.38
C ILE A 167 -12.65 -20.36 -0.95
N LEU A 168 -12.55 -19.47 0.06
CA LEU A 168 -12.86 -19.83 1.44
C LEU A 168 -14.37 -19.95 1.71
N GLY A 169 -15.21 -19.20 0.98
CA GLY A 169 -16.66 -19.35 1.05
C GLY A 169 -17.14 -20.71 0.54
N SER A 170 -16.55 -21.21 -0.55
CA SER A 170 -16.92 -22.52 -1.14
C SER A 170 -16.36 -23.74 -0.40
N LEU A 171 -15.51 -23.55 0.61
CA LEU A 171 -14.93 -24.63 1.41
C LEU A 171 -15.62 -24.77 2.79
N LEU A 172 -16.53 -23.85 3.11
CA LEU A 172 -17.32 -23.82 4.34
C LEU A 172 -18.82 -24.04 4.08
N ASP A 173 -19.20 -24.30 2.83
CA ASP A 173 -20.54 -24.79 2.42
C ASP A 173 -20.46 -26.28 2.07
#